data_AF-A0A822A0I8-F1
#
_entry.id   AF-A0A822A0I8-F1
#
_cell.length_a   1.000
_cell.length_b   1.000
_cell.length_c   1.000
_cell.angle_alpha   90.00
_cell.angle_beta   90.00
_cell.angle_gamma   90.00
#
_symmetry.space_group_name_H-M   'P 1'
#
loop_
_entity.id
_entity.type
_entity.pdbx_description
1 polymer ?
#
loop_
_entity_poly.entity_id
_entity_poly.type
_entity_poly.pdbx_seq_one_letter_code
_entity_poly.pdbx_strand_id
1 'polypeptide(L)'
;LMTNYNLHLPILSGLKLFGKLKYKRLLIETNQIHLPIFGIATCDDENKSYQLLLFYHVDDWTHEDIQSISITFKNIPLENVLLKHYRIDSNHNNPYVEWVRMGKPDELNPNQLEHLKHSQELKLLYAPVKYKIENNQLKLASFDLPSHSISLIELTNISI
;
A
#
# COMPACT_ATOMS: atom_id res chain seq x y z
N LEU A 1 -4.17 -7.66 17.94
CA LEU A 1 -4.22 -6.64 16.85
C LEU A 1 -3.95 -5.23 17.35
N MET A 2 -4.16 -4.95 18.64
CA MET A 2 -3.87 -3.66 19.28
C MET A 2 -3.04 -3.89 20.55
N THR A 3 -2.29 -2.88 20.98
CA THR A 3 -1.60 -2.88 22.28
C THR A 3 -2.54 -2.47 23.42
N ASN A 4 -2.10 -2.58 24.67
CA ASN A 4 -2.78 -2.05 25.87
C ASN A 4 -3.03 -0.53 25.83
N TYR A 5 -2.32 0.20 24.96
CA TYR A 5 -2.51 1.63 24.71
C TYR A 5 -3.42 1.92 23.49
N ASN A 6 -4.12 0.91 22.97
CA ASN A 6 -4.91 0.98 21.75
C ASN A 6 -4.09 1.37 20.49
N LEU A 7 -2.80 1.04 20.44
CA LEU A 7 -1.99 1.27 19.25
C LEU A 7 -2.14 0.11 18.26
N HIS A 8 -2.33 0.42 16.98
CA HIS A 8 -2.44 -0.59 15.93
C HIS A 8 -1.08 -1.24 15.62
N LEU A 9 -1.05 -2.58 15.63
CA LEU A 9 0.07 -3.33 15.08
C LEU A 9 0.06 -3.23 13.54
N PRO A 10 1.21 -3.36 12.85
CA PRO A 10 1.29 -3.25 11.38
C PRO A 10 0.32 -4.19 10.63
N ILE A 11 0.07 -5.38 11.19
CA ILE A 11 -0.90 -6.34 10.64
C ILE A 11 -2.32 -5.74 10.52
N LEU A 12 -2.72 -4.88 11.45
CA LEU A 12 -4.03 -4.23 11.39
C LEU A 12 -4.08 -3.17 10.27
N SER A 13 -2.97 -2.46 10.03
CA SER A 13 -2.85 -1.58 8.86
C SER A 13 -2.93 -2.38 7.56
N GLY A 14 -2.28 -3.56 7.51
CA GLY A 14 -2.44 -4.50 6.40
C GLY A 14 -3.90 -4.91 6.17
N LEU A 15 -4.60 -5.33 7.22
CA LEU A 15 -6.03 -5.68 7.15
C LEU A 15 -6.90 -4.51 6.66
N LYS A 16 -6.60 -3.27 7.07
CA LYS A 16 -7.28 -2.08 6.56
C LYS A 16 -7.04 -1.88 5.06
N LEU A 17 -5.83 -2.15 4.55
CA LEU A 17 -5.57 -2.11 3.10
C LEU A 17 -6.34 -3.22 2.36
N PHE A 18 -6.41 -4.43 2.91
CA PHE A 18 -7.27 -5.50 2.38
C PHE A 18 -8.74 -5.08 2.31
N GLY A 19 -9.24 -4.39 3.34
CA GLY A 19 -10.61 -3.86 3.37
C GLY A 19 -10.93 -2.79 2.31
N LYS A 20 -9.91 -2.26 1.60
CA LYS A 20 -10.10 -1.34 0.47
C LYS A 20 -10.29 -2.05 -0.86
N LEU A 21 -9.97 -3.34 -0.95
CA LEU A 21 -10.20 -4.14 -2.15
C LEU A 21 -11.70 -4.23 -2.45
N LYS A 22 -12.01 -4.43 -3.73
CA LYS A 22 -13.37 -4.60 -4.25
C LYS A 22 -13.65 -6.06 -4.59
N TYR A 23 -14.85 -6.34 -5.06
CA TYR A 23 -15.35 -7.71 -5.16
C TYR A 23 -14.91 -8.43 -6.43
N LYS A 24 -14.77 -7.71 -7.55
CA LYS A 24 -14.42 -8.31 -8.84
C LYS A 24 -12.91 -8.44 -8.97
N ARG A 25 -12.40 -9.68 -8.97
CA ARG A 25 -10.97 -9.97 -9.14
C ARG A 25 -10.53 -9.76 -10.58
N LEU A 26 -9.35 -9.19 -10.74
CA LEU A 26 -8.68 -8.98 -12.02
C LEU A 26 -7.47 -9.91 -12.13
N LEU A 27 -7.09 -10.23 -13.37
CA LEU A 27 -5.88 -10.98 -13.68
C LEU A 27 -4.65 -10.09 -13.45
N ILE A 28 -3.62 -10.66 -12.85
CA ILE A 28 -2.28 -10.06 -12.79
C ILE A 28 -1.35 -10.95 -13.61
N GLU A 29 -0.70 -10.35 -14.59
CA GLU A 29 0.40 -10.96 -15.35
C GLU A 29 1.71 -10.36 -14.87
N THR A 30 2.71 -11.20 -14.62
CA THR A 30 4.06 -10.78 -14.21
C THR A 30 5.10 -11.39 -15.13
N ASN A 31 6.14 -10.61 -15.43
CA ASN A 31 7.34 -11.09 -16.12
C ASN A 31 8.43 -11.54 -15.13
N GLN A 32 8.26 -11.30 -13.83
CA GLN A 32 9.19 -11.73 -12.81
C GLN A 32 8.96 -13.19 -12.46
N ILE A 33 10.02 -13.98 -12.55
CA ILE A 33 10.06 -15.37 -12.13
C ILE A 33 10.92 -15.41 -10.86
N HIS A 34 10.47 -16.10 -9.81
CA HIS A 34 11.19 -16.37 -8.56
C HIS A 34 11.31 -15.27 -7.50
N LEU A 35 10.68 -14.10 -7.68
CA LEU A 35 10.58 -13.12 -6.58
C LEU A 35 9.34 -13.38 -5.73
N PRO A 36 9.41 -13.27 -4.39
CA PRO A 36 8.27 -13.50 -3.50
C PRO A 36 7.43 -12.22 -3.38
N ILE A 37 7.10 -11.66 -4.55
CA ILE A 37 6.20 -10.54 -4.72
C ILE A 37 4.89 -11.10 -5.24
N PHE A 38 3.83 -10.80 -4.52
CA PHE A 38 2.49 -11.27 -4.82
C PHE A 38 1.55 -10.09 -4.91
N GLY A 39 0.41 -10.30 -5.58
CA GLY A 39 -0.57 -9.26 -5.73
C GLY A 39 -2.00 -9.75 -5.79
N ILE A 40 -2.91 -8.85 -5.42
CA ILE A 40 -4.34 -8.99 -5.60
C ILE A 40 -4.83 -7.73 -6.30
N ALA A 41 -5.49 -7.91 -7.45
CA ALA A 41 -6.07 -6.83 -8.20
C ALA A 41 -7.59 -6.98 -8.22
N THR A 42 -8.29 -5.88 -7.99
CA THR A 42 -9.76 -5.84 -7.98
C THR A 42 -10.28 -4.59 -8.66
N CYS A 43 -11.54 -4.62 -9.07
CA CYS A 43 -12.30 -3.42 -9.40
C CYS A 43 -13.71 -3.49 -8.79
N ASP A 44 -14.40 -2.35 -8.77
CA ASP A 44 -15.83 -2.34 -8.46
C ASP A 44 -16.68 -2.85 -9.64
N ASP A 45 -17.97 -3.03 -9.39
CA ASP A 45 -18.91 -3.60 -10.37
C ASP A 45 -19.18 -2.65 -11.55
N GLU A 46 -19.03 -1.35 -11.32
CA GLU A 46 -19.22 -0.29 -12.32
C GLU A 46 -17.94 0.04 -13.12
N ASN A 47 -16.82 -0.62 -12.83
CA ASN A 47 -15.50 -0.32 -13.39
C ASN A 47 -15.06 1.15 -13.20
N LYS A 48 -15.48 1.79 -12.11
CA LYS A 48 -15.12 3.17 -11.73
C LYS A 48 -13.92 3.24 -10.79
N SER A 49 -13.54 2.13 -10.17
CA SER A 49 -12.35 2.07 -9.33
C SER A 49 -11.59 0.77 -9.48
N TYR A 50 -10.26 0.86 -9.39
CA TYR A 50 -9.33 -0.25 -9.53
C TYR A 50 -8.35 -0.24 -8.36
N GLN A 51 -8.09 -1.41 -7.78
CA GLN A 51 -7.16 -1.56 -6.67
C GLN A 51 -6.15 -2.64 -7.02
N LEU A 52 -4.88 -2.36 -6.77
CA LEU A 52 -3.79 -3.32 -6.84
C LEU A 52 -3.07 -3.30 -5.49
N LEU A 53 -3.25 -4.37 -4.73
CA LEU A 53 -2.48 -4.65 -3.52
C LEU A 53 -1.29 -5.51 -3.91
N LEU A 54 -0.08 -5.03 -3.63
CA LEU A 54 1.18 -5.76 -3.77
C LEU A 54 1.76 -5.99 -2.39
N PHE A 55 2.32 -7.18 -2.18
CA PHE A 55 3.07 -7.51 -0.97
C PHE A 55 4.36 -8.22 -1.37
N TYR A 56 5.47 -7.69 -0.87
CA TYR A 56 6.78 -8.31 -0.99
C TYR A 56 7.18 -8.85 0.37
N HIS A 57 7.20 -10.17 0.50
CA HIS A 57 7.47 -10.82 1.77
C HIS A 57 8.49 -11.94 1.61
N VAL A 58 9.41 -12.01 2.54
CA VAL A 58 10.36 -13.10 2.73
C VAL A 58 10.29 -13.54 4.19
N ASP A 59 10.53 -14.81 4.49
CA ASP A 59 10.44 -15.30 5.87
C ASP A 59 11.60 -14.77 6.74
N ASP A 60 12.74 -14.45 6.13
CA ASP A 60 13.88 -13.85 6.81
C ASP A 60 13.62 -12.36 7.09
N TRP A 61 13.28 -12.06 8.34
CA TRP A 61 13.01 -10.71 8.82
C TRP A 61 14.22 -9.76 8.78
N THR A 62 15.45 -10.29 8.63
CA THR A 62 16.67 -9.48 8.49
C THR A 62 17.02 -9.15 7.04
N HIS A 63 16.29 -9.75 6.10
CA HIS A 63 16.51 -9.54 4.67
C HIS A 63 16.06 -8.14 4.24
N GLU A 64 17.02 -7.34 3.79
CA GLU A 64 16.79 -6.03 3.19
C GLU A 64 17.07 -6.12 1.68
N ASP A 65 16.03 -5.93 0.88
CA ASP A 65 16.13 -5.85 -0.58
C ASP A 65 15.14 -4.81 -1.11
N ILE A 66 15.37 -4.30 -2.31
CA ILE A 66 14.50 -3.33 -2.97
C ILE A 66 14.31 -3.74 -4.43
N GLN A 67 13.05 -3.92 -4.83
CA GLN A 67 12.70 -4.24 -6.21
C GLN A 67 12.03 -3.04 -6.89
N SER A 68 12.49 -2.69 -8.09
CA SER A 68 11.87 -1.64 -8.89
C SER A 68 10.69 -2.20 -9.67
N ILE A 69 9.48 -1.71 -9.38
CA ILE A 69 8.23 -2.25 -9.93
C ILE A 69 7.66 -1.31 -10.98
N SER A 70 7.31 -1.86 -12.14
CA SER A 70 6.63 -1.15 -13.22
C SER A 70 5.27 -1.78 -13.47
N ILE A 71 4.21 -0.97 -13.46
CA ILE A 71 2.83 -1.46 -13.55
C ILE A 71 2.17 -0.84 -14.77
N THR A 72 1.49 -1.68 -15.53
CA THR A 72 0.60 -1.24 -16.61
C THR A 72 -0.78 -1.79 -16.34
N PHE A 73 -1.74 -0.90 -16.14
CA PHE A 73 -3.14 -1.27 -16.15
C PHE A 73 -3.63 -1.29 -17.60
N LYS A 74 -4.28 -2.38 -18.01
CA LYS A 74 -4.83 -2.56 -19.35
C LYS A 74 -6.34 -2.68 -19.30
N ASN A 75 -7.00 -2.32 -20.40
CA ASN A 75 -8.45 -2.40 -20.57
C ASN A 75 -9.22 -1.60 -19.50
N ILE A 76 -8.75 -0.40 -19.17
CA ILE A 76 -9.47 0.54 -18.31
C ILE A 76 -10.38 1.41 -19.19
N PRO A 77 -11.72 1.27 -19.12
CA PRO A 77 -12.68 2.07 -19.88
C PRO A 77 -12.99 3.40 -19.14
N LEU A 78 -11.95 4.11 -18.71
CA LEU A 78 -12.04 5.42 -18.05
C LEU A 78 -11.20 6.42 -18.81
N GLU A 79 -11.52 7.71 -18.73
CA GLU A 79 -10.72 8.77 -19.36
C GLU A 79 -9.71 9.38 -18.41
N ASN A 80 -10.13 9.66 -17.18
CA ASN A 80 -9.30 10.32 -16.16
C ASN A 80 -9.47 9.61 -14.82
N VAL A 81 -8.36 9.41 -14.13
CA VAL A 81 -8.34 8.78 -12.81
C VAL A 81 -7.51 9.58 -11.82
N LEU A 82 -7.90 9.52 -10.55
CA LEU A 82 -7.07 9.91 -9.43
C LEU A 82 -6.38 8.67 -8.86
N LEU A 83 -5.05 8.69 -8.84
CA LEU A 83 -4.21 7.67 -8.23
C LEU A 83 -3.92 8.03 -6.77
N LYS A 84 -4.14 7.06 -5.88
CA LYS A 84 -3.69 7.07 -4.49
C LYS A 84 -2.77 5.88 -4.26
N HIS A 85 -1.67 6.10 -3.56
CA HIS A 85 -0.71 5.05 -3.22
C HIS A 85 -0.53 5.02 -1.71
N TYR A 86 -0.89 3.91 -1.08
CA TYR A 86 -0.59 3.63 0.33
C TYR A 86 0.57 2.66 0.42
N ARG A 87 1.42 2.84 1.44
CA ARG A 87 2.59 1.97 1.68
C ARG A 87 2.71 1.65 3.17
N ILE A 88 2.88 0.37 3.49
CA ILE A 88 3.37 -0.07 4.79
C ILE A 88 4.75 -0.66 4.55
N ASP A 89 5.78 -0.09 5.18
CA ASP A 89 7.15 -0.61 5.15
C ASP A 89 7.89 -0.19 6.44
N SER A 90 9.22 -0.29 6.47
CA SER A 90 10.02 0.14 7.62
C SER A 90 9.98 1.65 7.87
N ASN A 91 9.60 2.46 6.86
CA ASN A 91 9.63 3.93 6.93
C ASN A 91 8.22 4.56 6.91
N HIS A 92 7.18 3.81 6.52
CA HIS A 92 5.84 4.33 6.32
C HIS A 92 4.77 3.47 7.01
N ASN A 93 3.82 4.14 7.69
CA ASN A 93 2.63 3.54 8.32
C ASN A 93 2.94 2.37 9.27
N ASN A 94 4.06 2.47 10.00
CA ASN A 94 4.55 1.42 10.89
C ASN A 94 4.84 1.98 12.30
N PRO A 95 3.83 2.01 13.18
CA PRO A 95 3.99 2.50 14.56
C PRO A 95 5.02 1.71 15.37
N TYR A 96 5.26 0.44 15.03
CA TYR A 96 6.25 -0.38 15.72
C TYR A 96 7.66 0.15 15.49
N VAL A 97 8.03 0.50 14.25
CA VAL A 97 9.35 1.08 13.97
C VAL A 97 9.54 2.42 14.69
N GLU A 98 8.49 3.25 14.76
CA GLU A 98 8.51 4.49 15.54
C GLU A 98 8.74 4.23 17.05
N TRP A 99 8.07 3.24 17.64
CA TRP A 99 8.30 2.84 19.02
C TRP A 99 9.73 2.32 19.25
N VAL A 100 10.28 1.57 18.28
CA VAL A 100 11.69 1.15 18.31
C VAL A 100 12.63 2.36 18.24
N ARG A 101 12.36 3.35 17.39
CA ARG A 101 13.13 4.61 17.29
C ARG A 101 13.11 5.43 18.57
N MET A 102 12.05 5.33 19.36
CA MET A 102 11.95 5.95 20.70
C MET A 102 12.80 5.24 21.78
N GLY A 103 13.53 4.18 21.43
CA GLY A 103 14.32 3.41 22.39
C GLY A 103 13.51 2.31 23.09
N LYS A 104 12.37 1.90 22.53
CA LYS A 104 11.49 0.86 23.09
C LYS A 104 11.10 1.11 24.55
N PRO A 105 10.58 2.31 24.90
CA PRO A 105 10.24 2.61 26.28
C PRO A 105 9.11 1.68 26.77
N ASP A 106 9.23 1.18 27.99
CA ASP A 106 8.20 0.36 28.64
C ASP A 106 6.95 1.19 28.98
N GLU A 107 7.14 2.46 29.34
CA GLU A 107 6.08 3.44 29.59
C GLU A 107 6.16 4.60 28.60
N LEU A 108 5.01 4.91 27.97
CA LEU A 108 4.90 6.02 27.04
C LEU A 108 4.41 7.27 27.77
N ASN A 109 5.16 8.36 27.67
CA ASN A 109 4.64 9.65 28.10
C ASN A 109 3.54 10.16 27.13
N PRO A 110 2.73 11.17 27.51
CA PRO A 110 1.62 11.65 26.68
C PRO A 110 2.03 12.04 25.25
N ASN A 111 3.18 12.70 25.08
CA ASN A 111 3.67 13.13 23.76
C ASN A 111 4.09 11.94 22.88
N GLN A 112 4.75 10.94 23.46
CA GLN A 112 5.12 9.71 22.75
C GLN A 112 3.87 8.92 22.34
N LEU A 113 2.89 8.82 23.22
CA LEU A 113 1.63 8.16 22.93
C LEU A 113 0.86 8.87 21.81
N GLU A 114 0.79 10.20 21.85
CA GLU A 114 0.15 11.01 20.80
C GLU A 114 0.87 10.83 19.45
N HIS A 115 2.21 10.86 19.44
CA HIS A 115 3.00 10.57 18.24
C HIS A 115 2.69 9.18 17.65
N LEU A 116 2.67 8.14 18.48
CA LEU A 116 2.34 6.78 18.04
C LEU A 116 0.89 6.66 17.56
N LYS A 117 -0.04 7.40 18.18
CA LYS A 117 -1.42 7.47 17.69
C LYS A 117 -1.53 8.18 16.34
N HIS A 118 -0.69 9.17 16.05
CA HIS A 118 -0.65 9.81 14.73
C HIS A 118 0.09 8.98 13.67
N SER A 119 1.03 8.12 14.06
CA SER A 119 1.75 7.24 13.14
C SER A 119 0.94 6.00 12.74
N GLN A 120 -0.16 5.69 13.44
CA GLN A 120 -1.03 4.54 13.15
C GLN A 120 -2.07 4.79 12.05
N GLU A 121 -2.25 6.05 11.64
CA GLU A 121 -3.16 6.41 10.56
C GLU A 121 -2.55 5.98 9.23
N LEU A 122 -3.35 5.38 8.35
CA LEU A 122 -2.92 5.02 7.00
C LEU A 122 -2.76 6.28 6.15
N LYS A 123 -1.51 6.69 5.96
CA LYS A 123 -1.11 7.83 5.13
C LYS A 123 -0.76 7.38 3.72
N LEU A 124 -0.96 8.28 2.77
CA LEU A 124 -0.50 8.08 1.40
C LEU A 124 1.03 8.22 1.34
N LEU A 125 1.67 7.41 0.51
CA LEU A 125 3.10 7.49 0.23
C LEU A 125 3.44 8.81 -0.47
N TYR A 126 2.59 9.23 -1.40
CA TYR A 126 2.70 10.48 -2.15
C TYR A 126 1.36 11.19 -2.22
N ALA A 127 1.37 12.49 -2.52
CA ALA A 127 0.14 13.22 -2.81
C ALA A 127 -0.63 12.55 -3.97
N PRO A 128 -1.98 12.52 -3.95
CA PRO A 128 -2.76 11.95 -5.04
C PRO A 128 -2.43 12.59 -6.39
N VAL A 129 -2.29 11.78 -7.43
CA VAL A 129 -1.90 12.25 -8.77
C VAL A 129 -3.01 11.96 -9.77
N LYS A 130 -3.35 12.94 -10.61
CA LYS A 130 -4.30 12.74 -11.71
C LYS A 130 -3.58 12.15 -12.92
N TYR A 131 -4.18 11.14 -13.53
CA TYR A 131 -3.72 10.55 -14.78
C TYR A 131 -4.82 10.58 -15.83
N LYS A 132 -4.43 10.84 -17.07
CA LYS A 132 -5.25 10.56 -18.24
C LYS A 132 -4.97 9.13 -18.69
N ILE A 133 -6.01 8.41 -19.04
CA ILE A 133 -5.91 7.07 -19.64
C ILE A 133 -5.75 7.24 -21.15
N GLU A 134 -4.80 6.52 -21.74
CA GLU A 134 -4.52 6.57 -23.17
C GLU A 134 -4.64 5.17 -23.76
N ASN A 135 -5.41 5.04 -24.85
CA ASN A 135 -5.66 3.75 -25.51
C ASN A 135 -6.14 2.65 -24.55
N ASN A 136 -7.03 3.01 -23.61
CA ASN A 136 -7.52 2.13 -22.53
C ASN A 136 -6.41 1.54 -21.64
N GLN A 137 -5.26 2.20 -21.55
CA GLN A 137 -4.13 1.78 -20.75
C GLN A 137 -3.58 2.92 -19.89
N LEU A 138 -3.01 2.55 -18.76
CA LEU A 138 -2.24 3.45 -17.92
C LEU A 138 -0.96 2.75 -17.50
N LYS A 139 0.17 3.30 -17.94
CA LYS A 139 1.50 2.90 -17.47
C LYS A 139 1.94 3.84 -16.37
N LEU A 140 2.21 3.30 -15.19
CA LEU A 140 2.74 4.08 -14.08
C LEU A 140 4.25 4.24 -14.22
N ALA A 141 4.77 5.35 -13.68
CA ALA A 141 6.20 5.47 -13.42
C ALA A 141 6.63 4.36 -12.45
N SER A 142 7.84 3.84 -12.65
CA SER A 142 8.39 2.80 -11.78
C SER A 142 8.59 3.35 -10.37
N PHE A 143 8.43 2.49 -9.37
CA PHE A 143 8.69 2.83 -7.97
C PHE A 143 9.34 1.67 -7.23
N ASP A 144 10.00 2.00 -6.14
CA ASP A 144 10.70 1.03 -5.31
C ASP A 144 9.75 0.33 -4.34
N LEU A 145 9.83 -1.00 -4.31
CA LEU A 145 9.12 -1.88 -3.38
C LEU A 145 10.17 -2.60 -2.50
N PRO A 146 10.41 -2.12 -1.27
CA PRO A 146 11.30 -2.79 -0.33
C PRO A 146 10.77 -4.16 0.09
N SER A 147 11.65 -5.06 0.54
CA SER A 147 11.26 -6.28 1.25
C SER A 147 10.39 -5.94 2.46
N HIS A 148 9.51 -6.87 2.82
CA HIS A 148 8.56 -6.71 3.94
C HIS A 148 7.61 -5.52 3.80
N SER A 149 7.27 -5.15 2.57
CA SER A 149 6.39 -4.03 2.29
C SER A 149 5.05 -4.46 1.69
N ILE A 150 4.03 -3.64 1.94
CA ILE A 150 2.70 -3.74 1.33
C ILE A 150 2.41 -2.41 0.65
N SER A 151 2.11 -2.45 -0.65
CA SER A 151 1.64 -1.30 -1.43
C SER A 151 0.19 -1.50 -1.85
N LEU A 152 -0.67 -0.51 -1.62
CA LEU A 152 -1.98 -0.45 -2.27
C LEU A 152 -2.01 0.74 -3.22
N ILE A 153 -2.23 0.45 -4.50
CA ILE A 153 -2.48 1.46 -5.54
C ILE A 153 -3.98 1.45 -5.83
N GLU A 154 -4.60 2.62 -5.74
CA GLU A 154 -6.03 2.82 -5.99
C GLU A 154 -6.21 3.85 -7.10
N LEU A 155 -6.87 3.46 -8.19
CA LEU A 155 -7.34 4.37 -9.23
C LEU A 155 -8.84 4.59 -9.04
N THR A 156 -9.29 5.84 -9.03
CA THR A 156 -10.71 6.18 -8.98
C THR A 156 -11.05 7.12 -10.14
N ASN A 157 -12.13 6.84 -10.87
CA ASN A 157 -12.66 7.71 -11.90
C ASN A 157 -12.88 9.13 -11.34
N ILE A 158 -12.36 10.12 -12.05
CA ILE A 158 -12.69 11.53 -11.83
C ILE A 158 -13.49 12.00 -13.04
N SER A 159 -14.81 11.88 -12.94
CA SER A 159 -15.73 12.47 -13.91
C SER A 159 -15.62 13.98 -13.75
N ILE A 160 -15.16 14.66 -14.81
CA ILE A 160 -15.19 16.11 -14.92
C ILE A 160 -16.57 16.52 -15.42
#